data_AF-A0A536RQK1-F1
#
_entry.id   AF-A0A536RQK1-F1
#
_cell.length_a   1.000
_cell.length_b   1.000
_cell.length_c   1.000
_cell.angle_alpha   90.00
_cell.angle_beta   90.00
_cell.angle_gamma   90.00
#
_symmetry.space_group_name_H-M   'P 1'
#
loop_
_entity.id
_entity.type
_entity.pdbx_description
1 polymer ?
#
loop_
_entity_poly.entity_id
_entity_poly.type
_entity_poly.pdbx_seq_one_letter_code
_entity_poly.pdbx_strand_id
1 'polypeptide(L)'
;MYAAGHGIKPWRAPRAGGLRARRAVVVAGAVVAISLGLAVAAHGGTAPAFTTVVVQPGDTLWGIASEHYPADDVRARVQDIEQANGLRGPTIEVGQSLRLPG
;
A
#
# COMPACT_ATOMS: atom_id res chain seq x y z
N MET A 1 -69.64 -33.21 -40.16
CA MET A 1 -68.59 -32.77 -41.12
C MET A 1 -67.99 -31.47 -40.59
N TYR A 2 -66.66 -31.48 -40.45
CA TYR A 2 -65.68 -30.38 -40.35
C TYR A 2 -65.68 -29.36 -39.19
N ALA A 3 -64.47 -29.24 -38.66
CA ALA A 3 -64.01 -28.48 -37.51
C ALA A 3 -63.35 -27.16 -37.92
N ALA A 4 -63.21 -26.22 -36.98
CA ALA A 4 -62.18 -25.19 -37.05
C ALA A 4 -61.78 -24.77 -35.63
N GLY A 5 -60.76 -25.46 -35.08
CA GLY A 5 -60.11 -25.06 -33.83
C GLY A 5 -59.18 -23.87 -34.08
N HIS A 6 -59.38 -22.79 -33.33
CA HIS A 6 -58.45 -21.65 -33.31
C HIS A 6 -57.25 -22.00 -32.44
N GLY A 7 -56.11 -22.23 -33.09
CA GLY A 7 -54.83 -22.49 -32.45
C GLY A 7 -54.24 -21.22 -31.81
N ILE A 8 -54.23 -21.17 -30.47
CA ILE A 8 -53.36 -20.28 -29.72
C ILE A 8 -51.92 -20.76 -29.88
N LYS A 9 -51.07 -19.98 -30.56
CA LYS A 9 -49.64 -20.27 -30.71
C LYS A 9 -48.89 -19.66 -29.52
N PRO A 10 -48.45 -20.44 -28.51
CA PRO A 10 -47.70 -19.86 -27.40
C PRO A 10 -46.33 -19.41 -27.91
N TRP A 11 -46.07 -18.11 -27.81
CA TRP A 11 -44.76 -17.52 -28.05
C TRP A 11 -43.75 -18.13 -27.06
N ARG A 12 -42.91 -19.05 -27.54
CA ARG A 12 -41.80 -19.62 -26.78
C ARG A 12 -40.58 -18.71 -26.99
N ALA A 13 -40.24 -17.91 -25.99
CA ALA A 13 -38.96 -17.20 -25.98
C ALA A 13 -37.80 -18.22 -25.88
N PRO A 14 -36.79 -18.19 -26.76
CA PRO A 14 -35.62 -19.04 -26.60
C PRO A 14 -34.79 -18.54 -25.41
N ARG A 15 -34.79 -19.31 -24.31
CA ARG A 15 -33.84 -19.13 -23.22
C ARG A 15 -32.46 -19.63 -23.66
N ALA A 16 -31.79 -18.87 -24.52
CA ALA A 16 -30.44 -19.16 -24.97
C ALA A 16 -29.46 -18.13 -24.39
N GLY A 17 -28.97 -18.36 -23.16
CA GLY A 17 -28.03 -17.40 -22.55
C GLY A 17 -27.18 -17.87 -21.37
N GLY A 18 -27.36 -19.09 -20.85
CA GLY A 18 -26.73 -19.51 -19.59
C GLY A 18 -25.19 -19.59 -19.64
N LEU A 19 -24.61 -20.03 -20.76
CA LEU A 19 -23.15 -20.20 -20.87
C LEU A 19 -22.39 -18.89 -21.09
N ARG A 20 -22.98 -17.93 -21.81
CA ARG A 20 -22.36 -16.63 -22.10
C ARG A 20 -22.31 -15.75 -20.85
N ALA A 21 -23.38 -15.78 -20.05
CA ALA A 21 -23.43 -15.09 -18.76
C ALA A 21 -22.39 -15.66 -17.77
N ARG A 22 -22.23 -17.00 -17.70
CA ARG A 22 -21.23 -17.64 -16.83
C ARG A 22 -19.79 -17.28 -17.22
N ARG A 23 -19.47 -17.25 -18.51
CA ARG A 23 -18.14 -16.84 -19.00
C ARG A 23 -17.86 -15.37 -18.71
N ALA A 24 -18.85 -14.49 -18.84
CA ALA A 24 -18.72 -13.08 -18.51
C ALA A 24 -18.42 -12.84 -17.02
N VAL A 25 -19.05 -13.60 -16.12
CA VAL A 25 -18.81 -13.52 -14.66
C VAL A 25 -17.40 -13.99 -14.30
N VAL A 26 -16.89 -15.06 -14.92
CA VAL A 26 -15.53 -15.55 -14.68
C VAL A 26 -14.48 -14.53 -15.14
N VAL A 27 -14.68 -13.94 -16.32
CA VAL A 27 -13.76 -12.91 -16.85
C VAL A 27 -13.80 -11.65 -15.98
N ALA A 28 -14.99 -11.18 -15.57
CA ALA A 28 -15.11 -10.03 -14.68
C ALA A 28 -14.47 -10.29 -13.31
N GLY A 29 -14.66 -11.49 -12.73
CA GLY A 29 -14.02 -11.89 -11.48
C GLY A 29 -12.49 -11.95 -11.60
N ALA A 30 -11.96 -12.44 -12.72
CA ALA A 30 -10.53 -12.46 -12.98
C ALA A 30 -9.94 -11.04 -13.10
N VAL A 31 -10.63 -10.12 -13.79
CA VAL A 31 -10.20 -8.72 -13.89
C VAL A 31 -10.15 -8.06 -12.52
N VAL A 32 -11.18 -8.24 -11.68
CA VAL A 32 -11.20 -7.68 -10.31
C VAL A 32 -10.07 -8.26 -9.46
N ALA A 33 -9.82 -9.57 -9.55
CA ALA A 33 -8.74 -10.23 -8.81
C ALA A 33 -7.36 -9.72 -9.26
N ILE A 34 -7.16 -9.52 -10.56
CA ILE A 34 -5.92 -8.95 -11.11
C ILE A 34 -5.74 -7.51 -10.66
N SER A 35 -6.78 -6.67 -10.72
CA SER A 35 -6.72 -5.28 -10.26
C SER A 35 -6.41 -5.17 -8.77
N LEU A 36 -7.01 -6.03 -7.94
CA LEU A 36 -6.73 -6.07 -6.51
C LEU A 36 -5.32 -6.60 -6.22
N GLY A 37 -4.87 -7.63 -6.95
CA GLY A 37 -3.51 -8.17 -6.83
C GLY A 37 -2.43 -7.15 -7.22
N LEU A 38 -2.65 -6.41 -8.32
CA LEU A 38 -1.77 -5.32 -8.75
C LEU A 38 -1.75 -4.17 -7.75
N ALA A 39 -2.89 -3.82 -7.15
CA ALA A 39 -2.93 -2.84 -6.09
C ALA A 39 -2.05 -3.28 -4.92
N VAL A 40 -2.24 -4.50 -4.37
CA VAL A 40 -1.43 -4.99 -3.24
C VAL A 40 0.08 -5.03 -3.57
N ALA A 41 0.45 -5.43 -4.79
CA ALA A 41 1.84 -5.41 -5.24
C ALA A 41 2.42 -3.99 -5.33
N ALA A 42 1.61 -3.01 -5.74
CA ALA A 42 2.01 -1.60 -5.78
C ALA A 42 2.15 -0.94 -4.39
N HIS A 43 1.50 -1.50 -3.36
CA HIS A 43 1.64 -1.05 -1.96
C HIS A 43 2.87 -1.66 -1.27
N GLY A 44 3.76 -2.34 -2.00
CA GLY A 44 5.08 -2.74 -1.51
C GLY A 44 5.99 -1.52 -1.31
N GLY A 45 5.63 -0.63 -0.38
CA GLY A 45 6.47 0.49 0.03
C GLY A 45 7.69 -0.06 0.76
N THR A 46 8.87 0.18 0.22
CA THR A 46 10.13 -0.02 0.94
C THR A 46 10.02 0.72 2.26
N ALA A 47 9.96 -0.03 3.38
CA ALA A 47 10.03 0.59 4.69
C ALA A 47 11.31 1.43 4.76
N PRO A 48 11.25 2.69 5.24
CA PRO A 48 12.45 3.51 5.36
C PRO A 48 13.52 2.72 6.14
N ALA A 49 14.72 2.64 5.57
CA ALA A 49 15.82 1.98 6.24
C ALA A 49 16.20 2.85 7.45
N PHE A 50 16.29 2.25 8.63
CA PHE A 50 16.71 2.95 9.84
C PHE A 50 17.99 2.34 10.36
N THR A 51 18.93 3.20 10.73
CA THR A 51 20.11 2.84 11.53
C THR A 51 19.82 3.17 12.98
N THR A 52 20.14 2.27 13.91
CA THR A 52 19.99 2.57 15.35
C THR A 52 21.35 2.90 15.94
N VAL A 53 21.44 4.06 16.60
CA VAL A 53 22.64 4.55 17.29
C VAL A 53 22.33 4.73 18.77
N VAL A 54 23.23 4.30 19.64
CA VAL A 54 23.14 4.55 21.08
C VAL A 54 23.97 5.79 21.40
N VAL A 55 23.31 6.80 21.99
CA VAL A 55 23.93 8.07 22.36
C VAL A 55 25.03 7.85 23.40
N GLN A 56 26.23 8.32 23.11
CA GLN A 56 27.39 8.26 23.99
C GLN A 56 27.57 9.57 24.78
N PRO A 57 28.34 9.54 25.90
CA PRO A 57 28.71 10.76 26.60
C PRO A 57 29.43 11.75 25.68
N GLY A 58 28.91 12.96 25.56
CA GLY A 58 29.47 14.02 24.72
C GLY A 58 28.86 14.10 23.31
N ASP A 59 28.02 13.15 22.94
CA ASP A 59 27.28 13.23 21.69
C ASP A 59 26.27 14.37 21.72
N THR A 60 26.07 14.96 20.56
CA THR A 60 25.00 15.91 20.30
C THR A 60 24.20 15.43 19.10
N LEU A 61 22.91 15.76 19.06
CA LEU A 61 22.07 15.39 17.92
C LEU A 61 22.64 15.93 16.60
N TRP A 62 23.23 17.13 16.66
CA TRP A 62 23.95 17.74 15.54
C TRP A 62 25.19 16.94 15.13
N GLY A 63 26.01 16.51 16.09
CA GLY A 63 27.21 15.71 15.84
C GLY A 63 26.86 14.37 15.18
N ILE A 64 25.90 13.65 15.75
CA ILE A 64 25.40 12.38 15.21
C ILE A 64 24.90 12.56 13.78
N ALA A 65 24.12 13.61 13.52
CA ALA A 65 23.62 13.91 12.18
C ALA A 65 24.75 14.27 11.20
N SER A 66 25.72 15.08 11.63
CA SER A 66 26.86 15.49 10.79
C SER A 66 27.74 14.30 10.40
N GLU A 67 27.92 13.34 11.31
CA GLU A 67 28.72 12.15 11.09
C GLU A 67 28.03 11.16 10.13
N HIS A 68 26.71 10.98 10.28
CA HIS A 68 25.96 10.00 9.49
C HIS A 68 25.49 10.54 8.14
N TYR A 69 25.30 11.86 7.99
CA TYR A 69 24.84 12.51 6.77
C TYR A 69 25.79 13.62 6.30
N PRO A 70 27.06 13.32 6.01
CA PRO A 70 28.07 14.34 5.68
C PRO A 70 27.79 15.08 4.35
N ALA A 71 26.94 14.53 3.49
CA ALA A 71 26.60 15.09 2.18
C ALA A 71 25.26 15.86 2.16
N ASP A 72 24.46 15.76 3.24
CA ASP A 72 23.14 16.37 3.33
C ASP A 72 23.15 17.63 4.20
N ASP A 73 22.04 18.39 4.17
CA ASP A 73 21.83 19.45 5.15
C ASP A 73 21.62 18.85 6.55
N VAL A 74 22.63 19.02 7.40
CA VAL A 74 22.64 18.55 8.78
C VAL A 74 21.40 19.02 9.55
N ARG A 75 20.94 20.26 9.32
CA ARG A 75 19.77 20.80 10.03
C ARG A 75 18.49 20.07 9.65
N ALA A 76 18.32 19.76 8.37
CA ALA A 76 17.19 18.96 7.91
C ALA A 76 17.25 17.55 8.52
N ARG A 77 18.43 16.93 8.55
CA ARG A 77 18.61 15.60 9.14
C ARG A 77 18.39 15.55 10.64
N VAL A 78 18.76 16.59 11.37
CA VAL A 78 18.41 16.73 12.79
C VAL A 78 16.88 16.71 12.96
N GLN A 79 16.13 17.45 12.14
CA GLN A 79 14.66 17.45 12.18
C GLN A 79 14.07 16.09 11.82
N ASP A 80 14.65 15.39 10.85
CA ASP A 80 14.21 14.04 10.48
C ASP A 80 14.43 13.05 11.63
N ILE A 81 15.58 13.11 12.30
CA ILE A 81 15.88 12.27 13.47
C ILE A 81 14.92 12.61 14.63
N GLU A 82 14.63 13.90 14.87
CA GLU A 82 13.66 14.33 15.88
C GLU A 82 12.28 13.72 15.60
N GLN A 83 11.80 13.81 14.36
CA GLN A 83 10.51 13.25 13.96
C GLN A 83 10.49 11.73 14.06
N ALA A 84 11.54 11.05 13.58
CA ALA A 84 11.65 9.60 13.60
C ALA A 84 11.68 9.01 15.02
N ASN A 85 12.13 9.80 16.01
CA ASN A 85 12.24 9.38 17.41
C ASN A 85 11.21 10.03 18.35
N GLY A 86 10.33 10.89 17.83
CA GLY A 86 9.34 11.61 18.64
C GLY A 86 9.96 12.58 19.65
N LEU A 87 11.13 13.16 19.33
CA LEU A 87 11.79 14.14 20.17
C LEU A 87 11.06 15.48 20.09
N ARG A 88 11.03 16.22 21.19
CA ARG A 88 10.42 17.56 21.25
C ARG A 88 11.42 18.70 20.95
N GLY A 89 12.64 18.33 20.57
CA GLY A 89 13.76 19.22 20.30
C GLY A 89 15.09 18.45 20.34
N PRO A 90 16.23 19.16 20.28
CA PRO A 90 17.54 18.53 20.07
C PRO A 90 18.15 17.89 21.31
N THR A 91 17.41 17.85 22.43
CA THR A 91 17.85 17.25 23.68
C THR A 91 17.81 15.73 23.57
N ILE A 92 18.95 15.10 23.82
CA ILE A 92 19.14 13.64 23.83
C ILE A 92 19.82 13.23 25.13
N GLU A 93 19.52 12.02 25.59
CA GLU A 93 20.09 11.47 26.81
C GLU A 93 21.13 10.39 26.52
N VAL A 94 22.17 10.32 27.33
CA VAL A 94 23.20 9.27 27.20
C VAL A 94 22.56 7.90 27.43
N GLY A 95 22.88 6.95 26.55
CA GLY A 95 22.29 5.61 26.52
C GLY A 95 20.95 5.55 25.77
N GLN A 96 20.40 6.68 25.33
CA GLN A 96 19.20 6.70 24.49
C GLN A 96 19.49 6.04 23.14
N SER A 97 18.56 5.21 22.67
CA SER A 97 18.61 4.64 21.32
C SER A 97 17.88 5.58 20.35
N LEU A 98 18.61 6.09 19.35
CA LEU A 98 18.10 6.95 18.29
C LEU A 98 18.01 6.18 16.97
N ARG A 99 16.88 6.34 16.29
CA ARG A 99 16.60 5.85 14.93
C ARG A 99 16.96 6.92 13.93
N LEU A 100 17.91 6.62 13.07
CA LEU A 100 18.42 7.50 12.03
C LEU A 100 17.79 7.09 10.70
N PRO A 101 16.96 7.95 10.08
CA PRO A 101 16.33 7.66 8.78
C PRO A 101 17.34 7.75 7.64
N GLY A 102 17.52 6.65 6.89
CA GLY A 102 18.45 6.56 5.76
C GLY A 102 18.11 7.42 4.55
#